data_AF-A0A1B6CP93-F1
#
_entry.id   AF-A0A1B6CP93-F1
#
_cell.length_a   1.000
_cell.length_b   1.000
_cell.length_c   1.000
_cell.angle_alpha   90.00
_cell.angle_beta   90.00
_cell.angle_gamma   90.00
#
_symmetry.space_group_name_H-M   'P 1'
#
loop_
_entity.id
_entity.type
_entity.pdbx_description
1 polymer ?
#
loop_
_entity_poly.entity_id
_entity_poly.type
_entity_poly.pdbx_seq_one_letter_code
_entity_poly.pdbx_strand_id
1 'polypeptide(L)'
;MIMFKNFNLPCALNFLNYLEETQALLKISEIENSISFSIQRSNSISLLGLTYCKINQINNYYTHFFKKYTQCLWAKKLSDFGISYKEAFKNLKGNELQQLLLKFVNSSGVTLSLLKDFCLFVDVSFQEGLITYLQELLLSWDPVVEIKTNNSNKEEIVFKSTESLRKLCFEILSKVNSESKPDVQNVLLTTWNKVNYYYYEVFSIIIELYEKLTNNIREEFNGYKILLTFLMSYRRVR
;
A
#
# COMPACT_ATOMS: atom_id res chain seq x y z
N MET A 1 36.06 -16.26 5.24
CA MET A 1 34.89 -15.54 5.78
C MET A 1 34.88 -14.12 5.21
N ILE A 2 34.56 -13.96 3.91
CA ILE A 2 34.51 -12.64 3.27
C ILE A 2 33.26 -11.93 3.78
N MET A 3 33.51 -10.84 4.47
CA MET A 3 32.54 -10.09 5.25
C MET A 3 31.58 -9.32 4.35
N PHE A 4 30.29 -9.65 4.44
CA PHE A 4 29.17 -8.96 3.78
C PHE A 4 29.03 -7.45 4.05
N LYS A 5 29.94 -6.83 4.82
CA LYS A 5 30.00 -5.36 4.94
C LYS A 5 30.44 -4.70 3.63
N ASN A 6 31.27 -5.38 2.84
CA ASN A 6 31.79 -4.91 1.54
C ASN A 6 31.51 -5.93 0.44
N PHE A 7 30.24 -6.25 0.18
CA PHE A 7 29.88 -7.16 -0.90
C PHE A 7 30.27 -6.56 -2.26
N ASN A 8 31.24 -7.17 -2.94
CA ASN A 8 31.65 -6.82 -4.30
C ASN A 8 31.09 -7.87 -5.28
N LEU A 9 30.02 -7.51 -5.97
CA LEU A 9 29.32 -8.38 -6.91
C LEU A 9 30.25 -8.89 -8.04
N PRO A 10 31.04 -8.03 -8.73
CA PRO A 10 32.01 -8.50 -9.73
C PRO A 10 32.99 -9.55 -9.24
N CYS A 11 33.62 -9.35 -8.07
CA CYS A 11 34.58 -10.30 -7.51
C CYS A 11 33.91 -11.65 -7.17
N ALA A 12 32.71 -11.60 -6.59
CA ALA A 12 31.96 -12.80 -6.26
C ALA A 12 31.54 -13.58 -7.51
N LEU A 13 31.12 -12.89 -8.58
CA LEU A 13 30.77 -13.53 -9.85
C LEU A 13 32.00 -14.17 -10.53
N ASN A 14 33.15 -13.48 -10.56
CA ASN A 14 34.38 -14.03 -11.13
C ASN A 14 34.81 -15.31 -10.40
N PHE A 15 34.70 -15.34 -9.07
CA PHE A 15 34.98 -16.55 -8.30
C PHE A 15 34.02 -17.70 -8.66
N LEU A 16 32.71 -17.42 -8.77
CA LEU A 16 31.73 -18.44 -9.12
C LEU A 16 31.93 -18.99 -10.54
N ASN A 17 32.29 -18.13 -11.50
CA ASN A 17 32.55 -18.54 -12.89
C ASN A 17 33.82 -19.39 -13.04
N TYR A 18 34.71 -19.41 -12.04
CA TYR A 18 35.86 -20.31 -12.02
C TYR A 18 35.48 -21.74 -11.58
N LEU A 19 34.34 -21.90 -10.91
CA LEU A 19 33.84 -23.18 -10.45
C LEU A 19 32.97 -23.84 -11.52
N GLU A 20 32.82 -25.16 -11.44
CA GLU A 20 31.78 -25.86 -12.18
C GLU A 20 30.39 -25.41 -11.69
N GLU A 21 29.40 -25.42 -12.59
CA GLU A 21 28.06 -24.88 -12.34
C GLU A 21 27.42 -25.43 -11.05
N THR A 22 27.48 -26.74 -10.86
CA THR A 22 26.92 -27.43 -9.69
C THR A 22 27.60 -26.98 -8.40
N GLN A 23 28.93 -26.83 -8.42
CA GLN A 23 29.72 -26.37 -7.28
C GLN A 23 29.44 -24.89 -6.95
N ALA A 24 29.29 -24.05 -7.97
CA ALA A 24 28.94 -22.65 -7.81
C ALA A 24 27.57 -22.49 -7.13
N LEU A 25 26.55 -23.21 -7.61
CA LEU A 25 25.20 -23.18 -7.03
C LEU A 25 25.16 -23.74 -5.61
N LEU A 26 25.89 -24.83 -5.34
CA LEU A 26 26.07 -25.36 -3.99
C LEU A 26 26.72 -24.34 -3.07
N LYS A 27 27.73 -23.60 -3.55
CA LYS A 27 28.35 -22.55 -2.75
C LYS A 27 27.37 -21.43 -2.42
N ILE A 28 26.56 -20.99 -3.37
CA ILE A 28 25.56 -19.94 -3.14
C ILE A 28 24.54 -20.40 -2.10
N SER A 29 24.06 -21.64 -2.19
CA SER A 29 23.06 -22.18 -1.25
C SER A 29 23.62 -22.44 0.16
N GLU A 30 24.86 -22.91 0.28
CA GLU A 30 25.58 -23.00 1.56
C GLU A 30 25.64 -21.66 2.26
N ILE A 31 26.03 -20.61 1.52
CA ILE A 31 26.14 -19.28 2.10
C ILE A 31 24.75 -18.73 2.43
N GLU A 32 23.74 -18.97 1.58
CA GLU A 32 22.34 -18.62 1.84
C GLU A 32 21.83 -19.21 3.17
N ASN A 33 22.14 -20.48 3.45
CA ASN A 33 21.76 -21.18 4.68
C ASN A 33 22.55 -20.70 5.91
N SER A 34 23.78 -20.24 5.72
CA SER A 34 24.63 -19.73 6.80
C SER A 34 24.27 -18.31 7.25
N ILE A 35 23.50 -17.58 6.44
CA ILE A 35 23.10 -16.21 6.75
C ILE A 35 22.00 -16.22 7.81
N SER A 36 22.33 -15.75 9.02
CA SER A 36 21.34 -15.26 9.98
C SER A 36 20.48 -14.15 9.36
N PHE A 37 19.23 -13.97 9.81
CA PHE A 37 18.16 -13.07 9.30
C PHE A 37 18.53 -11.57 9.05
N SER A 38 19.60 -11.31 8.31
CA SER A 38 20.09 -10.00 7.92
C SER A 38 19.66 -9.72 6.49
N ILE A 39 18.70 -8.80 6.34
CA ILE A 39 18.13 -8.39 5.04
C ILE A 39 19.23 -7.98 4.07
N GLN A 40 20.23 -7.23 4.53
CA GLN A 40 21.34 -6.78 3.68
C GLN A 40 22.13 -7.95 3.09
N ARG A 41 22.46 -8.95 3.92
CA ARG A 41 23.21 -10.14 3.47
C ARG A 41 22.36 -11.00 2.54
N SER A 42 21.10 -11.24 2.91
CA SER A 42 20.16 -11.98 2.07
C SER A 42 19.98 -11.32 0.70
N ASN A 43 19.87 -9.98 0.67
CA ASN A 43 19.78 -9.22 -0.57
C ASN A 43 21.02 -9.40 -1.46
N SER A 44 22.23 -9.28 -0.88
CA SER A 44 23.48 -9.48 -1.61
C SER A 44 23.60 -10.88 -2.23
N ILE A 45 23.21 -11.92 -1.49
CA ILE A 45 23.24 -13.30 -2.00
C ILE A 45 22.20 -13.54 -3.07
N SER A 46 20.97 -13.07 -2.86
CA SER A 46 19.92 -13.25 -3.86
C SER A 46 20.27 -12.48 -5.14
N LEU A 47 20.89 -11.30 -5.05
CA LEU A 47 21.42 -10.59 -6.21
C LEU A 47 22.56 -11.36 -6.90
N LEU A 48 23.48 -11.95 -6.13
CA LEU A 48 24.56 -12.77 -6.66
C LEU A 48 24.01 -13.97 -7.44
N GLY A 49 23.13 -14.76 -6.81
CA GLY A 49 22.51 -15.94 -7.40
C GLY A 49 21.69 -15.60 -8.64
N LEU A 50 20.89 -14.53 -8.57
CA LEU A 50 20.13 -14.06 -9.72
C LEU A 50 21.02 -13.66 -10.89
N THR A 51 22.09 -12.90 -10.62
CA THR A 51 23.01 -12.43 -11.67
C THR A 51 23.78 -13.60 -12.27
N TYR A 52 24.25 -14.53 -11.43
CA TYR A 52 24.93 -15.75 -11.88
C TYR A 52 24.02 -16.63 -12.75
N CYS A 53 22.79 -16.91 -12.30
CA CYS A 53 21.81 -17.67 -13.09
C CYS A 53 21.47 -16.98 -14.41
N LYS A 54 21.37 -15.65 -14.42
CA LYS A 54 21.08 -14.88 -15.64
C LYS A 54 22.24 -14.97 -16.66
N ILE A 55 23.48 -14.83 -16.21
CA ILE A 55 24.67 -14.90 -17.08
C ILE A 55 24.80 -16.29 -17.71
N ASN A 56 24.59 -17.34 -16.91
CA ASN A 56 24.77 -18.73 -17.33
C ASN A 56 23.48 -19.39 -17.86
N GLN A 57 22.39 -18.62 -18.02
CA GLN A 57 21.09 -19.10 -18.52
C GLN A 57 20.46 -20.26 -17.71
N ILE A 58 20.67 -20.27 -16.41
CA ILE A 58 20.19 -21.32 -15.48
C ILE A 58 18.79 -20.98 -14.98
N ASN A 59 17.76 -21.43 -15.70
CA ASN A 59 16.37 -21.08 -15.39
C ASN A 59 15.84 -21.73 -14.10
N ASN A 60 16.31 -22.95 -13.77
CA ASN A 60 15.77 -23.72 -12.64
C ASN A 60 15.92 -23.01 -11.28
N TYR A 61 17.02 -22.27 -11.10
CA TYR A 61 17.32 -21.55 -9.85
C TYR A 61 17.03 -20.05 -9.93
N TYR A 62 16.86 -19.51 -11.13
CA TYR A 62 16.58 -18.08 -11.34
C TYR A 62 15.34 -17.64 -10.57
N THR A 63 14.23 -18.38 -10.66
CA THR A 63 12.95 -18.03 -10.02
C THR A 63 13.07 -17.98 -8.50
N HIS A 64 13.85 -18.89 -7.90
CA HIS A 64 14.12 -18.91 -6.45
C HIS A 64 14.84 -17.62 -6.01
N PHE A 65 15.96 -17.30 -6.66
CA PHE A 65 16.73 -16.11 -6.33
C PHE A 65 15.98 -14.82 -6.64
N PHE A 66 15.18 -14.79 -7.71
CA PHE A 66 14.32 -13.66 -8.05
C PHE A 66 13.24 -13.40 -6.99
N LYS A 67 12.56 -14.45 -6.54
CA LYS A 67 11.58 -14.33 -5.44
C LYS A 67 12.25 -13.79 -4.19
N LYS A 68 13.39 -14.37 -3.79
CA LYS A 68 14.07 -13.96 -2.55
C LYS A 68 14.66 -12.54 -2.62
N TYR A 69 15.20 -12.15 -3.77
CA TYR A 69 15.65 -10.78 -4.01
C TYR A 69 14.50 -9.78 -3.89
N THR A 70 13.36 -10.09 -4.53
CA THR A 70 12.14 -9.27 -4.46
C THR A 70 11.63 -9.14 -3.02
N GLN A 71 11.61 -10.24 -2.26
CA GLN A 71 11.27 -10.22 -0.83
C GLN A 71 12.22 -9.33 -0.02
N CYS A 72 13.52 -9.33 -0.31
CA CYS A 72 14.48 -8.45 0.39
C CYS A 72 14.24 -6.97 0.09
N LEU A 73 13.93 -6.62 -1.17
CA LEU A 73 13.57 -5.26 -1.55
C LEU A 73 12.31 -4.79 -0.83
N TRP A 74 11.27 -5.64 -0.80
CA TRP A 74 10.03 -5.32 -0.09
C TRP A 74 10.17 -5.32 1.42
N ALA A 75 11.00 -6.19 1.99
CA ALA A 75 11.33 -6.17 3.42
C ALA A 75 11.89 -4.81 3.85
N LYS A 76 12.76 -4.22 3.02
CA LYS A 76 13.27 -2.86 3.24
C LYS A 76 12.16 -1.81 3.08
N LYS A 77 11.42 -1.83 1.96
CA LYS A 77 10.32 -0.89 1.71
C LYS A 77 9.29 -0.91 2.84
N LEU A 78 8.82 -2.09 3.26
CA LEU A 78 7.85 -2.24 4.35
C LEU A 78 8.38 -1.65 5.67
N SER A 79 9.68 -1.80 5.93
CA SER A 79 10.30 -1.19 7.12
C SER A 79 10.25 0.33 7.08
N ASP A 80 10.40 0.94 5.90
CA ASP A 80 10.29 2.39 5.71
C ASP A 80 8.86 2.89 6.02
N PHE A 81 7.85 2.03 5.90
CA PHE A 81 6.45 2.29 6.28
C PHE A 81 6.10 1.83 7.72
N GLY A 82 7.09 1.46 8.54
CA GLY A 82 6.85 0.98 9.91
C GLY A 82 6.27 -0.42 10.01
N ILE A 83 6.21 -1.17 8.90
CA ILE A 83 5.75 -2.56 8.86
C ILE A 83 6.94 -3.49 9.08
N SER A 84 6.74 -4.56 9.83
CA SER A 84 7.81 -5.53 10.12
C SER A 84 8.33 -6.16 8.83
N TYR A 85 9.65 -6.05 8.60
CA TYR A 85 10.33 -6.66 7.46
C TYR A 85 10.06 -8.17 7.32
N LYS A 86 9.75 -8.85 8.42
CA LYS A 86 9.43 -10.28 8.44
C LYS A 86 8.17 -10.61 7.63
N GLU A 87 7.25 -9.66 7.48
CA GLU A 87 6.02 -9.85 6.72
C GLU A 87 6.30 -10.11 5.24
N ALA A 88 7.37 -9.55 4.66
CA ALA A 88 7.76 -9.81 3.26
C ALA A 88 8.21 -11.26 2.99
N PHE A 89 8.63 -11.99 4.03
CA PHE A 89 9.11 -13.37 3.88
C PHE A 89 8.04 -14.42 4.19
N LYS A 90 6.88 -14.01 4.69
CA LYS A 90 5.76 -14.91 4.98
C LYS A 90 5.02 -15.25 3.70
N ASN A 91 4.58 -16.50 3.57
CA ASN A 91 3.63 -16.90 2.54
C ASN A 91 2.21 -16.56 3.03
N LEU A 92 1.90 -15.27 3.08
CA LEU A 92 0.61 -14.76 3.56
C LEU A 92 -0.52 -15.18 2.63
N LYS A 93 -1.67 -15.56 3.21
CA LYS A 93 -2.88 -15.94 2.47
C LYS A 93 -4.13 -15.45 3.22
N GLY A 94 -5.21 -15.23 2.48
CA GLY A 94 -6.52 -14.86 3.03
C GLY A 94 -6.44 -13.65 3.97
N ASN A 95 -6.94 -13.81 5.20
CA ASN A 95 -7.03 -12.72 6.17
C ASN A 95 -5.67 -12.09 6.54
N GLU A 96 -4.59 -12.87 6.59
CA GLU A 96 -3.27 -12.32 6.94
C GLU A 96 -2.74 -11.37 5.85
N LEU A 97 -3.01 -11.71 4.58
CA LEU A 97 -2.67 -10.89 3.44
C LEU A 97 -3.49 -9.60 3.42
N GLN A 98 -4.79 -9.71 3.70
CA GLN A 98 -5.67 -8.55 3.81
C GLN A 98 -5.21 -7.63 4.95
N GLN A 99 -4.81 -8.16 6.10
CA GLN A 99 -4.27 -7.36 7.20
C GLN A 99 -2.98 -6.62 6.82
N LEU A 100 -2.06 -7.28 6.09
CA LEU A 100 -0.85 -6.61 5.61
C LEU A 100 -1.22 -5.49 4.61
N LEU A 101 -2.14 -5.74 3.68
CA LEU A 101 -2.62 -4.72 2.74
C LEU A 101 -3.21 -3.52 3.48
N LEU A 102 -4.04 -3.75 4.49
CA LEU A 102 -4.62 -2.70 5.35
C LEU A 102 -3.54 -1.89 6.07
N LYS A 103 -2.55 -2.56 6.68
CA LYS A 103 -1.40 -1.86 7.31
C LYS A 103 -0.64 -1.03 6.29
N PHE A 104 -0.43 -1.58 5.09
CA PHE A 104 0.28 -0.92 4.02
C PHE A 104 -0.44 0.34 3.59
N VAL A 105 -1.71 0.27 3.19
CA VAL A 105 -2.47 1.44 2.70
C VAL A 105 -2.70 2.52 3.75
N ASN A 106 -2.74 2.15 5.04
CA ASN A 106 -2.84 3.10 6.16
C ASN A 106 -1.50 3.78 6.50
N SER A 107 -0.40 3.36 5.88
CA SER A 107 0.91 3.98 6.10
C SER A 107 1.00 5.33 5.38
N SER A 108 1.60 6.32 6.04
CA SER A 108 1.78 7.64 5.44
C SER A 108 2.69 7.61 4.21
N GLY A 109 2.31 8.30 3.13
CA GLY A 109 3.14 8.44 1.93
C GLY A 109 2.97 7.34 0.88
N VAL A 110 2.00 6.44 1.06
CA VAL A 110 1.63 5.47 0.02
C VAL A 110 1.05 6.21 -1.19
N THR A 111 1.57 5.88 -2.37
CA THR A 111 1.06 6.38 -3.66
C THR A 111 0.40 5.25 -4.43
N LEU A 112 -0.46 5.56 -5.40
CA LEU A 112 -1.13 4.55 -6.23
C LEU A 112 -0.14 3.71 -7.06
N SER A 113 0.99 4.29 -7.46
CA SER A 113 2.07 3.53 -8.11
C SER A 113 2.68 2.51 -7.17
N LEU A 114 2.95 2.91 -5.93
CA LEU A 114 3.54 2.01 -4.94
C LEU A 114 2.56 0.92 -4.51
N LEU A 115 1.27 1.25 -4.40
CA LEU A 115 0.20 0.26 -4.19
C LEU A 115 0.16 -0.77 -5.31
N LYS A 116 0.26 -0.34 -6.57
CA LYS A 116 0.31 -1.25 -7.71
C LYS A 116 1.50 -2.21 -7.62
N ASP A 117 2.69 -1.69 -7.33
CA ASP A 117 3.88 -2.52 -7.14
C ASP A 117 3.71 -3.50 -5.97
N PHE A 118 3.07 -3.04 -4.89
CA PHE A 118 2.80 -3.87 -3.72
C PHE A 118 1.84 -5.00 -4.04
N CYS A 119 0.71 -4.71 -4.70
CA CYS A 119 -0.24 -5.71 -5.18
C CYS A 119 0.44 -6.78 -6.05
N LEU A 120 1.34 -6.38 -6.96
CA LEU A 120 2.13 -7.32 -7.78
C LEU A 120 3.06 -8.20 -6.93
N PHE A 121 3.64 -7.65 -5.87
CA PHE A 121 4.53 -8.40 -4.98
C PHE A 121 3.79 -9.47 -4.16
N VAL A 122 2.60 -9.14 -3.66
CA VAL A 122 1.80 -10.05 -2.84
C VAL A 122 0.79 -10.88 -3.62
N ASP A 123 0.81 -10.78 -4.95
CA ASP A 123 -0.07 -11.50 -5.87
C ASP A 123 -1.57 -11.22 -5.61
N VAL A 124 -1.90 -9.94 -5.44
CA VAL A 124 -3.27 -9.43 -5.26
C VAL A 124 -3.65 -8.56 -6.45
N SER A 125 -4.93 -8.60 -6.85
CA SER A 125 -5.38 -7.75 -7.95
C SER A 125 -5.26 -6.26 -7.58
N PHE A 126 -4.83 -5.44 -8.55
CA PHE A 126 -4.75 -4.00 -8.30
C PHE A 126 -6.13 -3.38 -7.99
N GLN A 127 -7.21 -3.98 -8.52
CA GLN A 127 -8.58 -3.55 -8.23
C GLN A 127 -8.96 -3.78 -6.76
N GLU A 128 -8.64 -4.94 -6.20
CA GLU A 128 -8.81 -5.20 -4.76
C GLU A 128 -8.01 -4.22 -3.90
N GLY A 129 -6.77 -3.92 -4.33
CA GLY A 129 -5.92 -2.91 -3.69
C GLY A 129 -6.57 -1.51 -3.68
N LEU A 130 -7.10 -1.07 -4.83
CA LEU A 130 -7.78 0.22 -4.97
C LEU A 130 -9.04 0.31 -4.10
N ILE A 131 -9.86 -0.74 -4.09
CA ILE A 131 -11.08 -0.80 -3.27
C ILE A 131 -10.74 -0.75 -1.78
N THR A 132 -9.76 -1.54 -1.34
CA THR A 132 -9.28 -1.55 0.05
C THR A 132 -8.74 -0.18 0.43
N TYR A 133 -7.93 0.44 -0.45
CA TYR A 133 -7.38 1.75 -0.17
C TYR A 133 -8.47 2.83 -0.07
N LEU A 134 -9.46 2.80 -0.96
CA LEU A 134 -10.59 3.73 -0.91
C LEU A 134 -11.36 3.62 0.41
N GLN A 135 -11.67 2.39 0.83
CA GLN A 135 -12.35 2.13 2.09
C GLN A 135 -11.57 2.71 3.28
N GLU A 136 -10.28 2.37 3.36
CA GLU A 136 -9.44 2.80 4.46
C GLU A 136 -9.23 4.32 4.47
N LEU A 137 -9.09 4.98 3.31
CA LEU A 137 -9.01 6.44 3.23
C LEU A 137 -10.23 7.14 3.82
N LEU A 138 -11.43 6.60 3.59
CA LEU A 138 -12.68 7.16 4.08
C LEU A 138 -12.88 6.87 5.58
N LEU A 139 -12.43 5.72 6.08
CA LEU A 139 -12.57 5.32 7.48
C LEU A 139 -11.51 5.90 8.41
N SER A 140 -10.28 6.09 7.91
CA SER A 140 -9.15 6.61 8.69
C SER A 140 -9.03 8.13 8.67
N TRP A 141 -9.86 8.81 7.87
CA TRP A 141 -9.84 10.27 7.83
C TRP A 141 -10.24 10.85 9.19
N ASP A 142 -9.47 11.82 9.65
CA ASP A 142 -9.72 12.56 10.88
C ASP A 142 -9.65 14.07 10.60
N PRO A 143 -10.63 14.86 11.06
CA PRO A 143 -10.61 16.30 10.88
C PRO A 143 -9.40 16.93 11.58
N VAL A 144 -8.54 17.58 10.81
CA VAL A 144 -7.53 18.46 11.38
C VAL A 144 -8.19 19.78 11.76
N VAL A 145 -8.23 20.06 13.06
CA VAL A 145 -8.85 21.25 13.63
C VAL A 145 -7.81 22.36 13.83
N GLU A 146 -8.12 23.56 13.37
CA GLU A 146 -7.42 24.79 13.71
C GLU A 146 -8.32 25.67 14.59
N ILE A 147 -7.79 26.20 15.69
CA ILE A 147 -8.49 27.19 16.51
C ILE A 147 -8.07 28.57 16.01
N LYS A 148 -9.04 29.38 15.56
CA LYS A 148 -8.82 30.76 15.11
C LYS A 148 -9.61 31.72 15.98
N THR A 149 -9.05 32.89 16.25
CA THR A 149 -9.76 33.94 16.97
C THR A 149 -10.55 34.76 15.96
N ASN A 150 -11.87 34.85 16.12
CA ASN A 150 -12.71 35.64 15.23
C ASN A 150 -12.64 37.14 15.59
N ASN A 151 -13.24 37.98 14.74
CA ASN A 151 -13.28 39.44 14.91
C ASN A 151 -13.97 39.91 16.21
N SER A 152 -14.63 39.01 16.93
CA SER A 152 -15.32 39.26 18.19
C SER A 152 -14.55 38.71 19.40
N ASN A 153 -13.25 38.41 19.25
CA ASN A 153 -12.38 37.79 20.26
C ASN A 153 -12.85 36.43 20.79
N LYS A 154 -13.67 35.69 20.02
CA LYS A 154 -14.08 34.31 20.37
C LYS A 154 -13.25 33.29 19.60
N GLU A 155 -13.06 32.12 20.20
CA GLU A 155 -12.40 30.99 19.56
C GLU A 155 -13.37 30.30 18.59
N GLU A 156 -12.96 30.20 17.32
CA GLU A 156 -13.67 29.52 16.25
C GLU A 156 -12.89 28.26 15.85
N ILE A 157 -13.59 27.15 15.78
CA ILE A 157 -13.05 25.86 15.34
C ILE A 157 -13.17 25.82 13.81
N VAL A 158 -12.03 25.81 13.13
CA VAL A 158 -11.94 25.74 11.66
C VAL A 158 -11.36 24.39 11.26
N PHE A 159 -12.13 23.63 10.48
CA PHE A 159 -11.68 22.36 9.92
C PHE A 159 -10.80 22.60 8.69
N LYS A 160 -9.68 21.88 8.58
CA LYS A 160 -8.88 21.89 7.35
C LYS A 160 -9.67 21.29 6.18
N SER A 161 -9.36 21.77 4.99
CA SER A 161 -9.98 21.32 3.75
C SER A 161 -9.79 19.81 3.51
N THR A 162 -10.87 19.16 3.08
CA THR A 162 -10.90 17.76 2.64
C THR A 162 -10.56 17.57 1.16
N GLU A 163 -10.11 18.63 0.48
CA GLU A 163 -9.84 18.59 -0.96
C GLU A 163 -8.74 17.59 -1.34
N SER A 164 -7.75 17.36 -0.47
CA SER A 164 -6.73 16.33 -0.69
C SER A 164 -7.30 14.91 -0.66
N LEU A 165 -8.12 14.59 0.35
CA LEU A 165 -8.84 13.32 0.45
C LEU A 165 -9.73 13.12 -0.78
N ARG A 166 -10.54 14.13 -1.08
CA ARG A 166 -11.47 14.13 -2.22
C ARG A 166 -10.74 13.84 -3.53
N LYS A 167 -9.65 14.57 -3.82
CA LYS A 167 -8.83 14.36 -5.03
C LYS A 167 -8.31 12.93 -5.11
N LEU A 168 -7.77 12.40 -4.02
CA LEU A 168 -7.22 11.04 -4.00
C LEU A 168 -8.32 9.99 -4.21
N CYS A 169 -9.49 10.14 -3.58
CA CYS A 169 -10.63 9.25 -3.80
C CYS A 169 -11.08 9.25 -5.26
N PHE A 170 -11.16 10.42 -5.90
CA PHE A 170 -11.50 10.50 -7.34
C PHE A 170 -10.40 9.96 -8.24
N GLU A 171 -9.14 10.13 -7.88
CA GLU A 171 -8.02 9.52 -8.61
C GLU A 171 -8.09 8.00 -8.55
N ILE A 172 -8.37 7.42 -7.38
CA ILE A 172 -8.61 5.98 -7.22
C ILE A 172 -9.77 5.55 -8.10
N LEU A 173 -10.91 6.25 -8.03
CA LEU A 173 -12.10 5.95 -8.82
C LEU A 173 -11.81 5.93 -10.33
N SER A 174 -10.97 6.85 -10.81
CA SER A 174 -10.57 6.93 -12.22
C SER A 174 -9.77 5.71 -12.72
N LYS A 175 -9.15 4.96 -11.81
CA LYS A 175 -8.35 3.76 -12.10
C LYS A 175 -9.13 2.45 -11.92
N VAL A 176 -10.34 2.53 -11.35
CA VAL A 176 -11.22 1.37 -11.20
C VAL A 176 -11.79 0.97 -12.56
N ASN A 177 -11.69 -0.32 -12.90
CA ASN A 177 -12.26 -0.84 -14.14
C ASN A 177 -13.79 -0.95 -14.06
N SER A 178 -14.47 -1.12 -15.21
CA SER A 178 -15.93 -1.21 -15.23
C SER A 178 -16.48 -2.40 -14.44
N GLU A 179 -15.76 -3.51 -14.39
CA GLU A 179 -16.16 -4.75 -13.72
C GLU A 179 -16.17 -4.62 -12.19
N SER A 180 -15.25 -3.84 -11.61
CA SER A 180 -15.16 -3.63 -10.16
C SER A 180 -16.00 -2.45 -9.66
N LYS A 181 -16.72 -1.72 -10.53
CA LYS A 181 -17.63 -0.63 -10.11
C LYS A 181 -18.72 -1.09 -9.11
N PRO A 182 -19.39 -2.24 -9.28
CA PRO A 182 -20.36 -2.73 -8.31
C PRO A 182 -19.73 -2.99 -6.94
N ASP A 183 -18.50 -3.51 -6.91
CA ASP A 183 -17.77 -3.75 -5.66
C ASP A 183 -17.47 -2.43 -4.95
N VAL A 184 -17.04 -1.40 -5.69
CA VAL A 184 -16.86 -0.05 -5.13
C VAL A 184 -18.18 0.49 -4.57
N GLN A 185 -19.30 0.33 -5.28
CA GLN A 185 -20.61 0.77 -4.77
C GLN A 185 -20.96 0.08 -3.45
N ASN A 186 -20.75 -1.22 -3.34
CA ASN A 186 -20.98 -1.99 -2.11
C ASN A 186 -20.05 -1.52 -0.98
N VAL A 187 -18.78 -1.26 -1.29
CA VAL A 187 -17.81 -0.71 -0.33
C VAL A 187 -18.22 0.67 0.16
N LEU A 188 -18.68 1.57 -0.72
CA LEU A 188 -19.14 2.90 -0.32
C LEU A 188 -20.36 2.82 0.63
N LEU A 189 -21.32 1.96 0.34
CA LEU A 189 -22.52 1.76 1.18
C LEU A 189 -22.19 1.11 2.53
N THR A 190 -21.27 0.15 2.56
CA THR A 190 -20.82 -0.46 3.82
C THR A 190 -19.98 0.50 4.65
N THR A 191 -19.18 1.34 3.99
CA THR A 191 -18.36 2.38 4.62
C THR A 191 -19.23 3.48 5.21
N TRP A 192 -20.31 3.88 4.54
CA TRP A 192 -21.30 4.84 5.05
C TRP A 192 -21.75 4.51 6.48
N ASN A 193 -22.03 3.25 6.77
CA ASN A 193 -22.50 2.81 8.09
C ASN A 193 -21.41 2.76 9.17
N LYS A 194 -20.14 2.92 8.80
CA LYS A 194 -18.97 2.82 9.69
C LYS A 194 -18.28 4.17 9.92
N VAL A 195 -18.52 5.15 9.05
CA VAL A 195 -17.97 6.50 9.19
C VAL A 195 -18.56 7.17 10.44
N ASN A 196 -17.74 7.91 11.16
CA ASN A 196 -18.18 8.70 12.31
C ASN A 196 -19.25 9.70 11.89
N TYR A 197 -20.40 9.71 12.58
CA TYR A 197 -21.55 10.57 12.27
C TYR A 197 -21.23 12.07 12.22
N TYR A 198 -20.12 12.52 12.80
CA TYR A 198 -19.68 13.92 12.77
C TYR A 198 -18.82 14.28 11.55
N TYR A 199 -18.41 13.32 10.72
CA TYR A 199 -17.52 13.54 9.57
C TYR A 199 -18.32 13.82 8.29
N TYR A 200 -19.04 14.94 8.29
CA TYR A 200 -19.96 15.33 7.22
C TYR A 200 -19.29 15.41 5.84
N GLU A 201 -18.02 15.81 5.80
CA GLU A 201 -17.22 15.92 4.59
C GLU A 201 -16.98 14.55 3.95
N VAL A 202 -16.75 13.51 4.77
CA VAL A 202 -16.59 12.13 4.28
C VAL A 202 -17.90 11.61 3.70
N PHE A 203 -19.04 11.88 4.35
CA PHE A 203 -20.34 11.55 3.79
C PHE A 203 -20.61 12.26 2.46
N SER A 204 -20.26 13.54 2.34
CA SER A 204 -20.35 14.28 1.08
C SER A 204 -19.53 13.62 -0.03
N ILE A 205 -18.29 13.24 0.28
CA ILE A 205 -17.41 12.55 -0.67
C ILE A 205 -18.00 11.20 -1.09
N ILE A 206 -18.54 10.41 -0.16
CA ILE A 206 -19.18 9.12 -0.48
C ILE A 206 -20.33 9.30 -1.48
N ILE A 207 -21.19 10.31 -1.26
CA ILE A 207 -22.30 10.59 -2.18
C ILE A 207 -21.75 10.97 -3.56
N GLU A 208 -20.79 11.90 -3.63
CA GLU A 208 -20.22 12.33 -4.91
C GLU A 208 -19.56 11.17 -5.69
N LEU A 209 -18.85 10.27 -4.99
CA LEU A 209 -18.25 9.08 -5.60
C LEU A 209 -19.32 8.13 -6.13
N TYR A 210 -20.40 7.92 -5.36
CA TYR A 210 -21.49 7.03 -5.75
C TYR A 210 -22.23 7.55 -6.99
N GLU A 211 -22.50 8.85 -7.06
CA GLU A 211 -23.14 9.48 -8.23
C GLU A 211 -22.30 9.38 -9.50
N LYS A 212 -20.97 9.41 -9.39
CA LYS A 212 -20.10 9.15 -10.55
C LYS A 212 -20.11 7.69 -11.01
N LEU A 213 -20.50 6.76 -10.13
CA LEU A 213 -20.53 5.33 -10.43
C LEU A 213 -21.84 4.88 -11.05
N THR A 214 -22.94 5.59 -10.78
CA THR A 214 -24.27 5.19 -11.25
C THR A 214 -25.10 6.40 -11.66
N ASN A 215 -25.84 6.26 -12.77
CA ASN A 215 -26.86 7.21 -13.18
C ASN A 215 -28.15 7.06 -12.34
N ASN A 216 -28.33 5.91 -11.68
CA ASN A 216 -29.45 5.65 -10.77
C ASN A 216 -29.06 6.05 -9.35
N ILE A 217 -29.10 7.35 -9.09
CA ILE A 217 -28.83 7.92 -7.77
C ILE A 217 -29.99 7.52 -6.84
N ARG A 218 -29.66 7.05 -5.63
CA ARG A 218 -30.68 6.77 -4.60
C ARG A 218 -31.37 8.08 -4.24
N GLU A 219 -32.70 8.12 -4.29
CA GLU A 219 -33.47 9.34 -3.99
C GLU A 219 -33.13 9.91 -2.59
N GLU A 220 -32.83 9.03 -1.63
CA GLU A 220 -32.38 9.38 -0.28
C GLU A 220 -31.13 10.29 -0.26
N PHE A 221 -30.22 10.13 -1.23
CA PHE A 221 -28.98 10.91 -1.28
C PHE A 221 -29.23 12.39 -1.54
N ASN A 222 -30.32 12.73 -2.24
CA ASN A 222 -30.71 14.13 -2.41
C ASN A 222 -31.11 14.76 -1.06
N GLY A 223 -31.86 14.02 -0.23
CA GLY A 223 -32.20 14.45 1.13
C GLY A 223 -30.95 14.61 2.01
N TYR A 224 -30.04 13.64 1.97
CA TYR A 224 -28.79 13.70 2.73
C TYR A 224 -27.90 14.86 2.30
N LYS A 225 -27.82 15.18 1.01
CA LYS A 225 -27.04 16.34 0.52
C LYS A 225 -27.52 17.65 1.10
N ILE A 226 -28.84 17.88 1.14
CA ILE A 226 -29.42 19.09 1.71
C ILE A 226 -29.06 19.20 3.19
N LEU A 227 -29.22 18.10 3.93
CA LEU A 227 -28.88 18.03 5.34
C LEU A 227 -27.38 18.26 5.61
N LEU A 228 -26.50 17.60 4.85
CA LEU A 228 -25.05 17.77 4.96
C LEU A 228 -24.62 19.21 4.64
N THR A 229 -25.19 19.81 3.61
CA THR A 229 -24.92 21.22 3.25
C THR A 229 -25.28 22.15 4.41
N PHE A 230 -26.44 21.92 5.03
CA PHE A 230 -26.86 22.67 6.21
C PHE A 230 -25.90 22.44 7.39
N LEU A 231 -25.55 21.19 7.71
CA LEU A 231 -24.67 20.86 8.83
C LEU A 231 -23.24 21.41 8.66
N MET A 232 -22.70 21.36 7.44
CA MET A 232 -21.38 21.92 7.12
C MET A 232 -21.35 23.47 7.15
N SER A 233 -22.50 24.13 6.98
CA SER A 233 -22.62 25.59 7.09
C SER A 233 -22.57 26.09 8.54
N TYR A 234 -22.77 25.19 9.51
CA TYR A 234 -22.82 25.54 10.93
C TYR A 234 -21.41 25.76 11.49
N ARG A 235 -21.14 26.98 11.96
CA ARG A 235 -19.88 27.32 12.63
C ARG A 235 -19.93 26.94 14.10
N ARG A 236 -18.96 26.13 14.54
CA ARG A 236 -18.79 25.80 15.96
C ARG A 236 -17.99 26.92 16.64
N VAL A 237 -18.69 27.75 17.41
CA VAL A 237 -18.09 28.81 18.23
C VAL A 237 -17.97 28.31 19.67
N ARG A 238 -16.79 28.45 20.28
CA ARG A 238 -16.56 28.13 21.69
C ARG A 238 -16.66 29.37 22.56
#